data_AF-L0JAC3-F1
#
_entry.id   AF-L0JAC3-F1
#
_cell.length_a   1.000
_cell.length_b   1.000
_cell.length_c   1.000
_cell.angle_alpha   90.00
_cell.angle_beta   90.00
_cell.angle_gamma   90.00
#
_symmetry.space_group_name_H-M   'P 1'
#
loop_
_entity.id
_entity.type
_entity.pdbx_description
1 polymer ?
#
loop_
_entity_poly.entity_id
_entity_poly.type
_entity_poly.pdbx_seq_one_letter_code
_entity_poly.pdbx_strand_id
1 'polypeptide(L)'
;MSQYAEYEALSAVGNAYLEWVEVSARLASAMDAAAAAGAAPPVAVMDADFTAGLLVVRAAIVFARACPPTGPHLDDLPGPAFVQALFQAVTPELPGEVDELVAAWDQWLPLVAQWTPASAEQPPPRPTSTSVTHVLEVVDAWFDAGRDAEDERVIQMLTAAGGTNVGTSYATTSDGRLVTTTHITGLPVKPADDPAGPVARWWRRIRRHQGAS
;
A
#
# COMPACT_ATOMS: atom_id res chain seq x y z
N MET A 1 -2.17 26.83 -7.96
CA MET A 1 -1.32 25.85 -7.24
C MET A 1 -0.39 25.20 -8.23
N SER A 2 0.78 24.73 -7.81
CA SER A 2 1.77 24.15 -8.73
C SER A 2 1.61 22.63 -8.83
N GLN A 3 1.82 22.08 -10.01
CA GLN A 3 1.89 20.63 -10.27
C GLN A 3 2.86 19.90 -9.32
N TYR A 4 3.91 20.59 -8.88
CA TYR A 4 4.84 20.09 -7.87
C TYR A 4 4.18 19.79 -6.52
N ALA A 5 3.28 20.65 -6.04
CA ALA A 5 2.59 20.46 -4.76
C ALA A 5 1.62 19.26 -4.81
N GLU A 6 0.96 19.03 -5.95
CA GLU A 6 0.11 17.85 -6.18
C GLU A 6 0.94 16.56 -6.12
N TYR A 7 2.10 16.54 -6.80
CA TYR A 7 3.00 15.39 -6.80
C TYR A 7 3.59 15.09 -5.42
N GLU A 8 4.03 16.13 -4.69
CA GLU A 8 4.53 15.98 -3.32
C GLU A 8 3.46 15.41 -2.39
N ALA A 9 2.23 15.91 -2.49
CA ALA A 9 1.12 15.41 -1.70
C ALA A 9 0.74 13.96 -2.08
N LEU A 10 0.73 13.61 -3.36
CA LEU A 10 0.50 12.23 -3.82
C LEU A 10 1.59 11.27 -3.32
N SER A 11 2.85 11.71 -3.32
CA SER A 11 3.97 10.95 -2.74
C SER A 11 3.79 10.70 -1.24
N ALA A 12 3.28 11.70 -0.49
CA ALA A 12 2.95 11.54 0.91
C ALA A 12 1.85 10.50 1.16
N VAL A 13 0.85 10.39 0.27
CA VAL A 13 -0.15 9.30 0.32
C VAL A 13 0.52 7.94 0.18
N GLY A 14 1.41 7.77 -0.81
CA GLY A 14 2.14 6.52 -1.02
C GLY A 14 3.02 6.12 0.17
N ASN A 15 3.73 7.08 0.78
CA ASN A 15 4.56 6.81 1.96
C ASN A 15 3.73 6.41 3.17
N ALA A 16 2.61 7.10 3.43
CA ALA A 16 1.70 6.75 4.52
C ALA A 16 1.08 5.36 4.30
N TYR A 17 0.73 5.02 3.06
CA TYR A 17 0.18 3.71 2.73
C TYR A 17 1.20 2.59 2.97
N LEU A 18 2.47 2.78 2.59
CA LEU A 18 3.53 1.81 2.86
C LEU A 18 3.72 1.55 4.36
N GLU A 19 3.69 2.59 5.18
CA GLU A 19 3.74 2.46 6.64
C GLU A 19 2.52 1.71 7.16
N TRP A 20 1.33 2.05 6.66
CA TRP A 20 0.08 1.39 7.06
C TRP A 20 0.10 -0.11 6.73
N VAL A 21 0.50 -0.52 5.52
CA VAL A 21 0.62 -1.93 5.13
C VAL A 21 1.55 -2.71 6.07
N GLU A 22 2.67 -2.11 6.47
CA GLU A 22 3.59 -2.74 7.43
C GLU A 22 2.92 -2.93 8.80
N VAL A 23 2.22 -1.91 9.30
CA VAL A 23 1.53 -2.00 10.59
C VAL A 23 0.35 -2.97 10.54
N SER A 24 -0.44 -2.99 9.46
CA SER A 24 -1.55 -3.94 9.27
C SER A 24 -1.04 -5.39 9.24
N ALA A 25 0.11 -5.66 8.62
CA ALA A 25 0.72 -6.99 8.65
C ALA A 25 1.14 -7.41 10.07
N ARG A 26 1.66 -6.47 10.87
CA ARG A 26 1.96 -6.71 12.30
C ARG A 26 0.67 -6.95 13.10
N LEU A 27 -0.41 -6.21 12.82
CA LEU A 27 -1.70 -6.40 13.48
C LEU A 27 -2.26 -7.80 13.18
N ALA A 28 -2.27 -8.24 11.92
CA ALA A 28 -2.73 -9.57 11.56
C ALA A 28 -1.99 -10.65 12.34
N SER A 29 -0.65 -10.57 12.38
CA SER A 29 0.19 -11.51 13.13
C SER A 29 -0.09 -11.49 14.64
N ALA A 30 -0.29 -10.30 15.21
CA ALA A 30 -0.57 -10.14 16.64
C ALA A 30 -1.98 -10.65 17.02
N MET A 31 -2.97 -10.44 16.16
CA MET A 31 -4.33 -10.96 16.34
C MET A 31 -4.34 -12.49 16.31
N ASP A 32 -3.64 -13.11 15.35
CA ASP A 32 -3.52 -14.57 15.27
C ASP A 32 -2.86 -15.15 16.52
N ALA A 33 -1.79 -14.51 17.01
CA ALA A 33 -1.11 -14.91 18.24
C ALA A 33 -2.00 -14.79 19.47
N ALA A 34 -2.75 -13.68 19.60
CA ALA A 34 -3.68 -13.47 20.71
C ALA A 34 -4.83 -14.50 20.68
N ALA A 35 -5.38 -14.78 19.50
CA ALA A 35 -6.41 -15.79 19.31
C ALA A 35 -5.92 -17.20 19.68
N ALA A 36 -4.72 -17.59 19.22
CA ALA A 36 -4.13 -18.88 19.54
C ALA A 36 -3.86 -19.06 21.04
N ALA A 37 -3.51 -17.98 21.74
CA ALA A 37 -3.29 -17.98 23.18
C ALA A 37 -4.59 -17.83 24.01
N GLY A 38 -5.74 -17.56 23.38
CA GLY A 38 -6.97 -17.19 24.08
C GLY A 38 -6.82 -15.91 24.92
N ALA A 39 -5.95 -15.00 24.50
CA ALA A 39 -5.58 -13.79 25.22
C ALA A 39 -6.50 -12.60 24.86
N ALA A 40 -6.35 -11.51 25.60
CA ALA A 40 -6.97 -10.24 25.24
C ALA A 40 -6.40 -9.70 23.90
N PRO A 41 -7.18 -8.89 23.15
CA PRO A 41 -6.71 -8.29 21.91
C PRO A 41 -5.45 -7.42 22.09
N PRO A 42 -4.54 -7.38 21.09
CA PRO A 42 -3.30 -6.61 21.14
C PRO A 42 -3.56 -5.11 20.90
N VAL A 43 -4.15 -4.43 21.89
CA VAL A 43 -4.69 -3.06 21.73
C VAL A 43 -3.67 -2.02 21.25
N ALA A 44 -2.41 -2.13 21.65
CA ALA A 44 -1.36 -1.22 21.19
C ALA A 44 -1.10 -1.35 19.67
N VAL A 45 -1.20 -2.56 19.13
CA VAL A 45 -1.00 -2.81 17.69
C VAL A 45 -2.25 -2.41 16.91
N MET A 46 -3.43 -2.61 17.49
CA MET A 46 -4.70 -2.13 16.92
C MET A 46 -4.73 -0.61 16.80
N ASP A 47 -4.27 0.09 17.84
CA ASP A 47 -4.20 1.56 17.86
C ASP A 47 -3.20 2.11 16.85
N ALA A 48 -2.04 1.43 16.71
CA ALA A 48 -1.05 1.75 15.70
C ALA A 48 -1.62 1.59 14.27
N ASP A 49 -2.33 0.49 13.99
CA ASP A 49 -2.96 0.25 12.68
C ASP A 49 -4.00 1.31 12.36
N PHE A 50 -4.88 1.63 13.33
CA PHE A 50 -5.87 2.68 13.19
C PHE A 50 -5.22 4.05 12.90
N THR A 51 -4.21 4.42 13.68
CA THR A 51 -3.48 5.67 13.51
C THR A 51 -2.79 5.76 12.16
N ALA A 52 -2.14 4.68 11.71
CA ALA A 52 -1.48 4.61 10.41
C ALA A 52 -2.50 4.75 9.26
N GLY A 53 -3.65 4.07 9.33
CA GLY A 53 -4.74 4.24 8.37
C GLY A 53 -5.25 5.69 8.32
N LEU A 54 -5.39 6.36 9.47
CA LEU A 54 -5.78 7.78 9.50
C LEU A 54 -4.74 8.70 8.87
N LEU A 55 -3.44 8.37 8.95
CA LEU A 55 -2.40 9.14 8.26
C LEU A 55 -2.56 9.04 6.74
N VAL A 56 -2.94 7.88 6.21
CA VAL A 56 -3.27 7.70 4.80
C VAL A 56 -4.42 8.62 4.39
N VAL A 57 -5.52 8.61 5.16
CA VAL A 57 -6.69 9.44 4.86
C VAL A 57 -6.37 10.94 4.97
N ARG A 58 -5.60 11.34 5.98
CA ARG A 58 -5.15 12.73 6.13
C ARG A 58 -4.24 13.16 4.97
N ALA A 59 -3.35 12.29 4.52
CA ALA A 59 -2.53 12.54 3.33
C ALA A 59 -3.41 12.70 2.07
N ALA A 60 -4.43 11.86 1.90
CA ALA A 60 -5.38 11.97 0.80
C ALA A 60 -6.15 13.29 0.82
N ILE A 61 -6.58 13.75 2.01
CA ILE A 61 -7.21 15.08 2.18
C ILE A 61 -6.25 16.20 1.76
N VAL A 62 -4.97 16.13 2.15
CA VAL A 62 -3.95 17.11 1.75
C VAL A 62 -3.75 17.10 0.23
N PHE A 63 -3.68 15.91 -0.38
CA PHE A 63 -3.61 15.75 -1.82
C PHE A 63 -4.81 16.40 -2.54
N ALA A 64 -6.03 16.10 -2.11
CA ALA A 64 -7.22 16.67 -2.72
C ALA A 64 -7.26 18.20 -2.62
N ARG A 65 -6.76 18.77 -1.50
CA ARG A 65 -6.63 20.22 -1.31
C ARG A 65 -5.53 20.85 -2.17
N ALA A 66 -4.48 20.10 -2.51
CA ALA A 66 -3.42 20.56 -3.40
C ALA A 66 -3.86 20.61 -4.87
N CYS A 67 -4.89 19.84 -5.24
CA CYS A 67 -5.42 19.76 -6.60
C CYS A 67 -6.31 20.97 -6.97
N PRO A 68 -6.31 21.40 -8.25
CA PRO A 68 -7.29 22.34 -8.75
C PRO A 68 -8.74 21.87 -8.52
N PRO A 69 -9.73 22.79 -8.49
CA PRO A 69 -11.14 22.40 -8.36
C PRO A 69 -11.65 21.47 -9.46
N THR A 70 -11.00 21.48 -10.63
CA THR A 70 -11.30 20.61 -11.77
C THR A 70 -10.71 19.20 -11.65
N GLY A 71 -9.89 18.94 -10.62
CA GLY A 71 -9.16 17.68 -10.41
C GLY A 71 -7.64 17.82 -10.63
N PRO A 72 -6.88 16.74 -10.31
CA PRO A 72 -5.43 16.68 -10.45
C PRO A 72 -4.95 16.78 -11.90
N HIS A 73 -3.71 17.22 -12.09
CA HIS A 73 -3.02 17.09 -13.38
C HIS A 73 -2.60 15.62 -13.59
N LEU A 74 -3.25 14.95 -14.55
CA LEU A 74 -3.07 13.51 -14.80
C LEU A 74 -1.99 13.16 -15.82
N ASP A 75 -1.47 14.16 -16.54
CA ASP A 75 -0.45 13.95 -17.57
C ASP A 75 0.80 13.31 -16.93
N ASP A 76 1.33 12.27 -17.58
CA ASP A 76 2.53 11.53 -17.19
C ASP A 76 2.46 10.77 -15.83
N LEU A 77 1.28 10.63 -15.23
CA LEU A 77 1.11 9.80 -14.02
C LEU A 77 0.76 8.34 -14.35
N PRO A 78 1.41 7.35 -13.70
CA PRO A 78 0.94 5.97 -13.76
C PRO A 78 -0.41 5.86 -13.03
N GLY A 79 -1.37 5.19 -13.66
CA GLY A 79 -2.72 4.99 -13.11
C GLY A 79 -3.55 6.28 -12.96
N PRO A 80 -3.71 7.11 -14.01
CA PRO A 80 -4.37 8.41 -13.89
C PRO A 80 -5.85 8.30 -13.45
N ALA A 81 -6.55 7.23 -13.83
CA ALA A 81 -7.91 6.97 -13.37
C ALA A 81 -7.99 6.76 -11.85
N PHE A 82 -6.99 6.11 -11.25
CA PHE A 82 -6.92 5.88 -9.81
C PHE A 82 -6.56 7.15 -9.04
N VAL A 83 -5.66 7.98 -9.60
CA VAL A 83 -5.37 9.32 -9.04
C VAL A 83 -6.61 10.22 -9.08
N GLN A 84 -7.38 10.17 -10.16
CA GLN A 84 -8.66 10.86 -10.24
C GLN A 84 -9.69 10.32 -9.22
N ALA A 85 -9.77 9.00 -9.05
CA ALA A 85 -10.63 8.38 -8.06
C ALA A 85 -10.25 8.79 -6.63
N LEU A 86 -8.94 8.86 -6.32
CA LEU A 86 -8.45 9.32 -5.03
C LEU A 86 -8.90 10.76 -4.72
N PHE A 87 -8.81 11.66 -5.71
CA PHE A 87 -9.34 13.02 -5.57
C PHE A 87 -10.85 13.02 -5.31
N GLN A 88 -11.61 12.20 -6.03
CA GLN A 88 -13.07 12.12 -5.91
C GLN A 88 -13.55 11.44 -4.62
N ALA A 89 -12.74 10.56 -4.03
CA ALA A 89 -13.06 9.89 -2.77
C ALA A 89 -13.03 10.85 -1.56
N VAL A 90 -12.35 11.99 -1.68
CA VAL A 90 -12.27 13.00 -0.63
C VAL A 90 -13.44 13.98 -0.71
N THR A 91 -14.39 13.85 0.21
CA THR A 91 -15.53 14.76 0.35
C THR A 91 -15.21 15.94 1.28
N PRO A 92 -15.97 17.05 1.19
CA PRO A 92 -15.85 18.16 2.15
C PRO A 92 -16.10 17.77 3.61
N GLU A 93 -16.93 16.76 3.85
CA GLU A 93 -17.33 16.28 5.18
C GLU A 93 -16.29 15.35 5.81
N LEU A 94 -15.44 14.70 5.00
CA LEU A 94 -14.47 13.70 5.43
C LEU A 94 -13.57 14.15 6.62
N PRO A 95 -13.06 15.39 6.72
CA PRO A 95 -12.30 15.81 7.88
C PRO A 95 -13.09 15.71 9.20
N GLY A 96 -14.39 16.05 9.17
CA GLY A 96 -15.25 15.93 10.35
C GLY A 96 -15.53 14.46 10.70
N GLU A 97 -15.75 13.61 9.70
CA GLU A 97 -15.91 12.17 9.92
C GLU A 97 -14.66 11.51 10.51
N VAL A 98 -13.46 11.97 10.12
CA VAL A 98 -12.20 11.52 10.71
C VAL A 98 -12.14 11.86 12.19
N ASP A 99 -12.52 13.08 12.58
CA ASP A 99 -12.51 13.51 13.98
C ASP A 99 -13.55 12.73 14.82
N GLU A 100 -14.74 12.49 14.27
CA GLU A 100 -15.77 11.66 14.91
C GLU A 100 -15.30 10.21 15.09
N LEU A 101 -14.64 9.64 14.08
CA LEU A 101 -14.11 8.29 14.14
C LEU A 101 -12.99 8.16 15.19
N VAL A 102 -12.10 9.14 15.29
CA VAL A 102 -11.06 9.20 16.35
C VAL A 102 -11.71 9.23 17.73
N ALA A 103 -12.70 10.10 17.94
CA ALA A 103 -13.38 10.20 19.23
C ALA A 103 -14.10 8.89 19.60
N ALA A 104 -14.73 8.21 18.63
CA ALA A 104 -15.36 6.92 18.85
C ALA A 104 -14.32 5.82 19.15
N TRP A 105 -13.17 5.84 18.47
CA TRP A 105 -12.08 4.92 18.69
C TRP A 105 -11.49 5.03 20.11
N ASP A 106 -11.22 6.25 20.56
CA ASP A 106 -10.66 6.51 21.89
C ASP A 106 -11.59 6.03 23.03
N GLN A 107 -12.90 6.07 22.80
CA GLN A 107 -13.90 5.53 23.74
C GLN A 107 -13.99 4.01 23.68
N TRP A 108 -13.82 3.44 22.49
CA TRP A 108 -13.98 2.01 22.23
C TRP A 108 -12.77 1.17 22.66
N LEU A 109 -11.55 1.64 22.39
CA LEU A 109 -10.32 0.88 22.59
C LEU A 109 -10.14 0.39 24.05
N PRO A 110 -10.41 1.19 25.10
CA PRO A 110 -10.31 0.72 26.48
C PRO A 110 -11.32 -0.37 26.85
N LEU A 111 -12.50 -0.39 26.20
CA LEU A 111 -13.53 -1.41 26.43
C LEU A 111 -13.07 -2.75 25.87
N VAL A 112 -12.45 -2.73 24.69
CA VAL A 112 -11.92 -3.94 24.05
C VAL A 112 -10.68 -4.46 24.74
N ALA A 113 -9.86 -3.58 25.33
CA ALA A 113 -8.68 -3.98 26.11
C ALA A 113 -9.01 -4.91 27.28
N GLN A 114 -10.24 -4.84 27.80
CA GLN A 114 -10.70 -5.63 28.94
C GLN A 114 -11.37 -6.95 28.52
N TRP A 115 -11.62 -7.13 27.22
CA TRP A 115 -12.30 -8.31 26.72
C TRP A 115 -11.34 -9.50 26.57
N THR A 116 -11.83 -10.69 26.92
CA THR A 116 -11.17 -11.97 26.69
C THR A 116 -12.19 -12.99 26.20
N PRO A 117 -11.77 -14.11 25.59
CA PRO A 117 -12.69 -15.20 25.21
C PRO A 117 -13.51 -15.77 26.39
N ALA A 118 -13.05 -15.61 27.63
CA ALA A 118 -13.76 -16.02 28.83
C ALA A 118 -14.77 -14.98 29.36
N SER A 119 -14.79 -13.77 28.78
CA SER A 119 -15.71 -12.71 29.17
C SER A 119 -17.16 -13.11 28.86
N ALA A 120 -18.07 -12.84 29.80
CA ALA A 120 -19.49 -13.19 29.66
C ALA A 120 -20.21 -12.35 28.58
N GLU A 121 -19.68 -11.16 28.28
CA GLU A 121 -20.22 -10.22 27.32
C GLU A 121 -19.27 -10.06 26.13
N GLN A 122 -19.85 -9.90 24.93
CA GLN A 122 -19.11 -9.57 23.72
C GLN A 122 -18.69 -8.10 23.74
N PRO A 123 -17.53 -7.74 23.14
CA PRO A 123 -17.12 -6.36 23.07
C PRO A 123 -18.07 -5.59 22.13
N PRO A 124 -18.25 -4.27 22.34
CA PRO A 124 -18.99 -3.45 21.39
C PRO A 124 -18.36 -3.53 19.99
N PRO A 125 -19.15 -3.36 18.91
CA PRO A 125 -18.62 -3.39 17.56
C PRO A 125 -17.59 -2.27 17.34
N ARG A 126 -16.57 -2.56 16.52
CA ARG A 126 -15.53 -1.58 16.13
C ARG A 126 -16.19 -0.37 15.47
N PRO A 127 -15.84 0.87 15.87
CA PRO A 127 -16.26 2.07 15.17
C PRO A 127 -15.75 2.08 13.72
N THR A 128 -16.60 2.53 12.79
CA THR A 128 -16.29 2.60 11.35
C THR A 128 -16.85 3.87 10.74
N SER A 129 -16.16 4.45 9.75
CA SER A 129 -16.73 5.46 8.84
C SER A 129 -16.64 4.92 7.41
N THR A 130 -17.78 4.94 6.70
CA THR A 130 -17.85 4.50 5.30
C THR A 130 -16.93 5.34 4.42
N SER A 131 -16.86 6.66 4.65
CA SER A 131 -16.02 7.56 3.85
C SER A 131 -14.53 7.31 4.11
N VAL A 132 -14.12 7.09 5.36
CA VAL A 132 -12.75 6.71 5.71
C VAL A 132 -12.36 5.38 5.06
N THR A 133 -13.21 4.36 5.17
CA THR A 133 -12.99 3.06 4.53
C THR A 133 -12.87 3.20 3.01
N HIS A 134 -13.76 3.96 2.38
CA HIS A 134 -13.74 4.17 0.94
C HIS A 134 -12.42 4.81 0.46
N VAL A 135 -11.92 5.83 1.18
CA VAL A 135 -10.62 6.43 0.85
C VAL A 135 -9.48 5.42 0.96
N LEU A 136 -9.46 4.61 2.02
CA LEU A 136 -8.44 3.57 2.18
C LEU A 136 -8.47 2.54 1.05
N GLU A 137 -9.66 2.07 0.66
CA GLU A 137 -9.84 1.14 -0.47
C GLU A 137 -9.36 1.74 -1.80
N VAL A 138 -9.62 3.03 -2.04
CA VAL A 138 -9.18 3.72 -3.25
C VAL A 138 -7.66 3.89 -3.29
N VAL A 139 -7.03 4.20 -2.14
CA VAL A 139 -5.57 4.28 -2.04
C VAL A 139 -4.93 2.90 -2.26
N ASP A 140 -5.51 1.85 -1.69
CA ASP A 140 -5.06 0.46 -1.87
C ASP A 140 -5.10 0.08 -3.36
N ALA A 141 -6.23 0.31 -4.03
CA ALA A 141 -6.38 0.04 -5.46
C ALA A 141 -5.42 0.88 -6.33
N TRP A 142 -5.16 2.14 -5.96
CA TRP A 142 -4.18 2.98 -6.64
C TRP A 142 -2.76 2.41 -6.50
N PHE A 143 -2.37 1.98 -5.30
CA PHE A 143 -1.05 1.44 -5.04
C PHE A 143 -0.83 0.11 -5.79
N ASP A 144 -1.82 -0.77 -5.78
CA ASP A 144 -1.79 -2.04 -6.54
C ASP A 144 -1.68 -1.80 -8.04
N ALA A 145 -2.47 -0.87 -8.60
CA ALA A 145 -2.35 -0.50 -10.01
C ALA A 145 -0.95 0.05 -10.36
N GLY A 146 -0.33 0.79 -9.44
CA GLY A 146 1.05 1.26 -9.58
C GLY A 146 2.06 0.13 -9.62
N ARG A 147 1.90 -0.87 -8.75
CA ARG A 147 2.74 -2.08 -8.72
C ARG A 147 2.60 -2.91 -9.99
N ASP A 148 1.38 -3.14 -10.44
CA ASP A 148 1.11 -3.90 -11.68
C ASP A 148 1.75 -3.23 -12.90
N ALA A 149 1.68 -1.89 -12.96
CA ALA A 149 2.31 -1.12 -14.02
C ALA A 149 3.85 -1.18 -13.96
N GLU A 150 4.44 -1.19 -12.76
CA GLU A 150 5.88 -1.36 -12.59
C GLU A 150 6.33 -2.77 -13.01
N ASP A 151 5.60 -3.80 -12.59
CA ASP A 151 5.87 -5.20 -12.95
C ASP A 151 5.80 -5.40 -14.47
N GLU A 152 4.76 -4.88 -15.13
CA GLU A 152 4.62 -4.91 -16.58
C GLU A 152 5.78 -4.18 -17.27
N ARG A 153 6.19 -3.01 -16.76
CA ARG A 153 7.33 -2.26 -17.33
C ARG A 153 8.64 -3.03 -17.18
N VAL A 154 8.85 -3.71 -16.06
CA VAL A 154 10.02 -4.57 -15.83
C VAL A 154 10.00 -5.75 -16.82
N ILE A 155 8.85 -6.39 -17.01
CA ILE A 155 8.67 -7.47 -17.99
C ILE A 155 8.99 -6.99 -19.40
N GLN A 156 8.45 -5.83 -19.81
CA GLN A 156 8.71 -5.25 -21.12
C GLN A 156 10.18 -4.89 -21.32
N MET A 157 10.83 -4.29 -20.32
CA MET A 157 12.26 -3.98 -20.36
C MET A 157 13.10 -5.25 -20.53
N LEU A 158 12.79 -6.32 -19.80
CA LEU A 158 13.50 -7.60 -19.87
C LEU A 158 13.21 -8.36 -21.18
N THR A 159 12.01 -8.21 -21.74
CA THR A 159 11.66 -8.75 -23.06
C THR A 159 12.41 -8.01 -24.17
N ALA A 160 12.42 -6.67 -24.15
CA ALA A 160 13.16 -5.85 -25.09
C ALA A 160 14.68 -6.07 -25.02
N ALA A 161 15.18 -6.51 -23.85
CA ALA A 161 16.57 -6.89 -23.61
C ALA A 161 16.99 -8.22 -24.28
N GLY A 162 16.07 -8.91 -24.97
CA GLY A 162 16.30 -10.22 -25.56
C GLY A 162 15.84 -11.38 -24.68
N GLY A 163 15.10 -11.12 -23.60
CA GLY A 163 14.41 -12.16 -22.84
C GLY A 163 13.41 -12.91 -23.73
N THR A 164 13.42 -14.24 -23.66
CA THR A 164 12.50 -15.14 -24.36
C THR A 164 11.73 -15.99 -23.34
N ASN A 165 10.50 -16.38 -23.66
CA ASN A 165 9.61 -17.16 -22.80
C ASN A 165 9.33 -16.48 -21.45
N VAL A 166 8.50 -15.43 -21.48
CA VAL A 166 7.88 -14.91 -20.26
C VAL A 166 6.80 -15.90 -19.81
N GLY A 167 6.89 -16.39 -18.58
CA GLY A 167 5.92 -17.31 -18.01
C GLY A 167 5.68 -17.00 -16.54
N THR A 168 4.45 -17.22 -16.07
CA THR A 168 4.06 -17.00 -14.68
C THR A 168 3.86 -18.35 -14.01
N SER A 169 4.52 -18.58 -12.88
CA SER A 169 4.24 -19.72 -12.01
C SER A 169 3.55 -19.25 -10.74
N TYR A 170 2.63 -20.06 -10.24
CA TYR A 170 1.96 -19.85 -8.96
C TYR A 170 2.42 -20.93 -7.99
N ALA A 171 2.89 -20.52 -6.81
CA ALA A 171 3.24 -21.41 -5.73
C ALA A 171 2.49 -20.97 -4.47
N THR A 172 2.02 -21.90 -3.67
CA THR A 172 1.49 -21.58 -2.34
C THR A 172 2.56 -21.90 -1.31
N THR A 173 2.96 -20.92 -0.51
CA THR A 173 3.93 -21.12 0.58
C THR A 173 3.30 -21.90 1.73
N SER A 174 4.14 -22.44 2.63
CA SER A 174 3.69 -23.28 3.76
C SER A 174 2.76 -22.58 4.74
N ASP A 175 2.71 -21.24 4.72
CA ASP A 175 1.82 -20.36 5.48
C ASP A 175 0.52 -20.02 4.72
N GLY A 176 0.27 -20.63 3.54
CA GLY A 176 -0.96 -20.45 2.77
C GLY A 176 -0.98 -19.21 1.86
N ARG A 177 0.12 -18.46 1.75
CA ARG A 177 0.19 -17.30 0.85
C ARG A 177 0.41 -17.74 -0.59
N LEU A 178 -0.29 -17.11 -1.53
CA LEU A 178 -0.04 -17.29 -2.96
C LEU A 178 1.16 -16.43 -3.37
N VAL A 179 2.19 -17.09 -3.88
CA VAL A 179 3.36 -16.47 -4.49
C VAL A 179 3.23 -16.61 -6.00
N THR A 180 3.08 -15.47 -6.66
CA THR A 180 3.18 -15.37 -8.12
C THR A 180 4.61 -15.06 -8.49
N THR A 181 5.22 -15.85 -9.35
CA THR A 181 6.59 -15.62 -9.83
C THR A 181 6.58 -15.53 -11.35
N THR A 182 7.01 -14.38 -11.87
CA THR A 182 7.24 -14.18 -13.29
C THR A 182 8.67 -14.57 -13.63
N HIS A 183 8.82 -15.55 -14.52
CA HIS A 183 10.12 -16.02 -15.01
C HIS A 183 10.33 -15.51 -16.44
N ILE A 184 11.52 -14.99 -16.70
CA ILE A 184 11.95 -14.59 -18.05
C ILE A 184 13.26 -15.31 -18.33
N THR A 185 13.27 -16.16 -19.37
CA THR A 185 14.46 -16.91 -19.78
C THR A 185 15.14 -16.26 -20.97
N GLY A 186 16.24 -16.83 -21.48
CA GLY A 186 16.86 -16.39 -22.75
C GLY A 186 17.51 -15.01 -22.75
N LEU A 187 17.58 -14.31 -21.61
CA LEU A 187 18.36 -13.10 -21.48
C LEU A 187 19.79 -13.36 -21.97
N PRO A 188 20.32 -12.57 -22.92
CA PRO A 188 21.66 -12.81 -23.43
C PRO A 188 22.67 -12.64 -22.29
N VAL A 189 23.37 -13.74 -21.95
CA VAL A 189 24.36 -13.80 -20.86
C VAL A 189 25.55 -12.85 -21.11
N LYS A 190 25.71 -12.39 -22.36
CA LYS A 190 26.55 -11.25 -22.72
C LYS A 190 25.67 -10.07 -23.12
N PRO A 191 25.90 -8.87 -22.57
CA PRO A 191 25.26 -7.69 -23.12
C PRO A 191 25.61 -7.62 -24.61
N ALA A 192 24.62 -7.30 -25.46
CA ALA A 192 24.91 -6.82 -26.80
C ALA A 192 25.92 -5.67 -26.68
N ASP A 193 26.75 -5.47 -27.70
CA ASP A 193 27.93 -4.57 -27.72
C ASP A 193 27.65 -3.07 -27.43
N ASP A 194 26.47 -2.72 -26.89
CA ASP A 194 26.09 -1.41 -26.40
C ASP A 194 26.34 -1.25 -24.88
N PRO A 195 27.44 -0.58 -24.48
CA PRO A 195 27.78 -0.33 -23.07
C PRO A 195 26.86 0.70 -22.39
N ALA A 196 25.97 1.38 -23.13
CA ALA A 196 25.06 2.40 -22.62
C ALA A 196 23.59 1.92 -22.48
N GLY A 197 23.26 0.73 -23.01
CA GLY A 197 21.91 0.19 -23.01
C GLY A 197 21.31 -0.04 -21.61
N PRO A 198 19.96 -0.07 -21.48
CA PRO A 198 19.27 -0.32 -20.21
C PRO A 198 19.72 -1.59 -19.48
N VAL A 199 20.02 -2.64 -20.25
CA VAL A 199 20.53 -3.94 -19.80
C VAL A 199 21.92 -3.83 -19.15
N ALA A 200 22.81 -3.06 -19.78
CA ALA A 200 24.16 -2.81 -19.25
C ALA A 200 24.14 -1.95 -17.97
N ARG A 201 23.12 -1.09 -17.79
CA ARG A 201 22.92 -0.33 -16.54
C ARG A 201 22.41 -1.24 -15.41
N TRP A 202 21.45 -2.11 -15.69
CA TRP A 202 20.91 -3.08 -14.72
C TRP A 202 21.99 -4.07 -14.26
N TRP A 203 22.76 -4.65 -15.20
CA TRP A 203 23.88 -5.55 -14.87
C TRP A 203 24.96 -4.89 -14.01
N ARG A 204 25.28 -3.61 -14.26
CA ARG A 204 26.22 -2.85 -13.40
C ARG A 204 25.68 -2.67 -11.98
N ARG A 205 24.38 -2.47 -11.82
CA ARG A 205 23.74 -2.32 -10.50
C ARG A 205 23.78 -3.64 -9.72
N ILE A 206 23.50 -4.78 -10.36
CA ILE A 206 23.54 -6.10 -9.72
C ILE A 206 24.97 -6.51 -9.33
N ARG A 207 25.95 -6.32 -10.22
CA ARG A 207 27.36 -6.64 -9.90
C ARG A 207 27.92 -5.80 -8.75
N ARG A 208 27.48 -4.55 -8.58
CA ARG A 208 27.90 -3.71 -7.44
C ARG A 208 27.37 -4.24 -6.11
N HIS A 209 26.22 -4.90 -6.08
CA HIS A 209 25.67 -5.51 -4.87
C HIS A 209 26.27 -6.89 -4.55
N GLN A 210 26.75 -7.64 -5.55
CA GLN A 210 27.40 -8.94 -5.33
C GLN A 210 28.89 -8.86 -4.95
N GLY A 211 29.51 -7.67 -5.05
CA GLY A 211 30.91 -7.43 -4.68
C GLY A 211 31.11 -6.77 -3.31
N ALA A 212 30.05 -6.58 -2.54
CA ALA A 212 30.08 -6.07 -1.17
C ALA A 212 29.66 -7.20 -0.21
N SER A 213 30.51 -8.21 -0.10
CA SER A 213 30.49 -9.25 0.94
C SER A 213 31.92 -9.62 1.27
#